data_AF-A0A817PU63-F1
#
_entry.id   AF-A0A817PU63-F1
#
_cell.length_a   1.000
_cell.length_b   1.000
_cell.length_c   1.000
_cell.angle_alpha   90.00
_cell.angle_beta   90.00
_cell.angle_gamma   90.00
#
_symmetry.space_group_name_H-M   'P 1'
#
loop_
_entity.id
_entity.type
_entity.pdbx_description
1 polymer ?
#
loop_
_entity_poly.entity_id
_entity_poly.type
_entity_poly.pdbx_seq_one_letter_code
_entity_poly.pdbx_strand_id
1 'polypeptide(L)'
;MRILQQAVQILQEFEQILKHICEKGRQVPIENILRLFSGIGHAESDLKLLIPLLNKETLPLLLSVTSFWKDHVRIRYICTGIMNLSMKISANIELNFLRSLRSINEQTSSEICFSTYEQYREQLEKKCSTNILTLLSYYGSSWNLFDFLDSLTTDDVYNLQEAVNDWDETLVNMKTIFDFATVKNFLDRVNAAMTNKQKQLNVTSLSFEHIVECFENTWKNNQFDGLCRCLESSALSLRAISYKPRPICQRPAQSMSSDFA
;
A
#
# COMPACT_ATOMS: atom_id res chain seq x y z
N MET A 1 26.87 -11.02 -38.26
CA MET A 1 27.81 -11.58 -37.26
C MET A 1 27.67 -10.95 -35.87
N ARG A 2 27.66 -9.61 -35.73
CA ARG A 2 27.54 -8.93 -34.41
C ARG A 2 26.32 -9.34 -33.57
N ILE A 3 25.14 -9.48 -34.19
CA ILE A 3 23.90 -9.87 -33.49
C ILE A 3 24.02 -11.28 -32.89
N LEU A 4 24.61 -12.23 -33.62
CA LEU A 4 24.79 -13.60 -33.14
C LEU A 4 25.79 -13.64 -31.97
N GLN A 5 26.87 -12.87 -32.03
CA GLN A 5 27.85 -12.76 -30.94
C GLN A 5 27.21 -12.17 -29.67
N GLN A 6 26.39 -11.12 -29.82
CA GLN A 6 25.64 -10.54 -28.70
C GLN A 6 24.63 -11.53 -28.10
N ALA A 7 23.90 -12.26 -28.94
CA ALA A 7 22.94 -13.26 -28.47
C ALA A 7 23.62 -14.39 -27.68
N VAL A 8 24.78 -14.87 -28.15
CA VAL A 8 25.57 -15.88 -27.45
C VAL A 8 26.07 -15.35 -26.11
N GLN A 9 26.54 -14.10 -26.05
CA GLN A 9 27.01 -13.50 -24.81
C GLN A 9 25.87 -13.38 -23.77
N ILE A 10 24.69 -12.91 -24.19
CA ILE A 10 23.51 -12.82 -23.31
C ILE A 10 23.13 -14.20 -22.75
N LEU A 11 23.14 -15.24 -23.61
CA LEU A 11 22.84 -16.60 -23.18
C LEU A 11 23.87 -17.12 -22.17
N GLN A 12 25.16 -16.88 -22.41
CA GLN A 12 26.22 -17.28 -21.47
C GLN A 12 26.10 -16.58 -20.12
N GLU A 13 25.80 -15.28 -20.12
CA GLU A 13 25.57 -14.51 -18.88
C GLU A 13 24.35 -15.07 -18.12
N PHE A 14 23.26 -15.36 -18.83
CA PHE A 14 22.07 -15.97 -18.25
C PHE A 14 22.38 -17.35 -17.61
N GLU A 15 23.05 -18.24 -18.34
CA GLU A 15 23.42 -19.56 -17.84
C GLU A 15 24.33 -19.48 -16.61
N GLN A 16 25.27 -18.54 -16.57
CA GLN A 16 26.15 -18.32 -15.43
C GLN A 16 25.37 -17.86 -14.19
N ILE A 17 24.44 -16.92 -14.34
CA ILE A 17 23.60 -16.44 -13.23
C ILE A 17 22.70 -17.57 -12.73
N LEU A 18 22.05 -18.31 -13.64
CA LEU A 18 21.18 -19.42 -13.28
C LEU A 18 21.94 -20.52 -12.55
N LYS A 19 23.14 -20.89 -13.04
CA LYS A 19 24.01 -21.87 -12.40
C LYS A 19 24.45 -21.40 -11.02
N HIS A 20 24.86 -20.14 -10.89
CA HIS A 20 25.22 -19.55 -9.61
C HIS A 20 24.05 -19.61 -8.60
N ILE A 21 22.83 -19.32 -9.05
CA ILE A 21 21.62 -19.44 -8.23
C ILE A 21 21.37 -20.88 -7.80
N CYS A 22 21.49 -21.85 -8.71
CA CYS A 22 21.31 -23.26 -8.39
C CYS A 22 22.39 -23.78 -7.42
N GLU A 23 23.63 -23.29 -7.51
CA GLU A 23 24.76 -23.73 -6.67
C GLU A 23 24.78 -23.06 -5.29
N LYS A 24 24.55 -21.75 -5.22
CA LYS A 24 24.56 -20.97 -3.97
C LYS A 24 23.20 -20.97 -3.28
N GLY A 25 22.15 -21.34 -4.01
CA GLY A 25 20.79 -21.52 -3.52
C GLY A 25 20.29 -20.33 -2.71
N ARG A 26 19.95 -20.63 -1.46
CA ARG A 26 19.30 -19.75 -0.48
C ARG A 26 20.11 -18.50 -0.09
N GLN A 27 21.43 -18.48 -0.32
CA GLN A 27 22.28 -17.35 0.08
C GLN A 27 22.39 -16.23 -0.96
N VAL A 28 21.83 -16.43 -2.15
CA VAL A 28 21.99 -15.47 -3.25
C VAL A 28 21.20 -14.20 -2.96
N PRO A 29 21.77 -13.00 -3.19
CA PRO A 29 21.03 -11.74 -3.11
C PRO A 29 19.87 -11.70 -4.10
N ILE A 30 18.76 -11.07 -3.71
CA ILE A 30 17.58 -10.94 -4.57
C ILE A 30 17.93 -10.29 -5.91
N GLU A 31 18.84 -9.31 -5.95
CA GLU A 31 19.28 -8.66 -7.19
C GLU A 31 19.70 -9.65 -8.28
N ASN A 32 20.43 -10.70 -7.92
CA ASN A 32 20.89 -11.71 -8.88
C ASN A 32 19.72 -12.53 -9.45
N ILE A 33 18.70 -12.79 -8.63
CA ILE A 33 17.48 -13.46 -9.07
C ILE A 33 16.70 -12.54 -10.03
N LEU A 34 16.59 -11.26 -9.71
CA LEU A 34 15.86 -10.30 -10.55
C LEU A 34 16.51 -10.10 -11.91
N ARG A 35 17.84 -10.19 -12.00
CA ARG A 35 18.60 -10.11 -13.26
C ARG A 35 18.27 -11.25 -14.25
N LEU A 36 17.66 -12.35 -13.80
CA LEU A 36 17.18 -13.41 -14.71
C LEU A 36 16.02 -12.94 -15.59
N PHE A 37 15.30 -11.90 -15.17
CA PHE A 37 14.04 -11.49 -15.80
C PHE A 37 14.18 -10.09 -16.40
N SER A 38 13.70 -9.93 -17.63
CA SER A 38 13.60 -8.61 -18.27
C SER A 38 12.59 -7.69 -17.58
N GLY A 39 11.62 -8.27 -16.87
CA GLY A 39 10.66 -7.55 -16.04
C GLY A 39 9.93 -8.46 -15.06
N ILE A 40 9.76 -7.99 -13.82
CA ILE A 40 9.18 -8.79 -12.73
C ILE A 40 7.72 -9.22 -13.01
N GLY A 41 6.99 -8.47 -13.85
CA GLY A 41 5.63 -8.80 -14.25
C GLY A 41 5.49 -10.14 -14.98
N HIS A 42 6.55 -10.57 -15.68
CA HIS A 42 6.58 -11.82 -16.45
C HIS A 42 7.35 -12.95 -15.75
N ALA A 43 8.02 -12.65 -14.63
CA ALA A 43 8.95 -13.57 -13.99
C ALA A 43 8.35 -14.94 -13.63
N GLU A 44 7.09 -14.99 -13.21
CA GLU A 44 6.41 -16.26 -12.92
C GLU A 44 6.19 -17.12 -14.18
N SER A 45 5.86 -16.47 -15.31
CA SER A 45 5.72 -17.15 -16.60
C SER A 45 7.08 -17.63 -17.10
N ASP A 46 8.10 -16.80 -16.98
CA ASP A 46 9.47 -17.13 -17.38
C ASP A 46 10.02 -18.29 -16.54
N LEU A 47 9.77 -18.29 -15.22
CA LEU A 47 10.15 -19.40 -14.34
C LEU A 47 9.52 -20.73 -14.75
N LYS A 48 8.29 -20.74 -15.27
CA LYS A 48 7.66 -21.97 -15.78
C LYS A 48 8.42 -22.57 -16.97
N LEU A 49 9.03 -21.73 -17.81
CA LEU A 49 9.89 -22.18 -18.90
C LEU A 49 11.24 -22.74 -18.40
N LEU A 50 11.69 -22.27 -17.24
CA LEU A 50 12.96 -22.68 -16.62
C LEU A 50 12.85 -23.92 -15.73
N ILE A 51 11.64 -24.44 -15.47
CA ILE A 51 11.42 -25.64 -14.63
C ILE A 51 12.36 -26.80 -14.97
N PRO A 52 12.59 -27.17 -16.26
CA PRO A 52 13.48 -28.30 -16.59
C PRO A 52 14.94 -28.10 -16.17
N LEU A 53 15.35 -26.85 -15.95
CA LEU A 53 16.72 -26.46 -15.60
C LEU A 53 16.92 -26.24 -14.10
N LEU A 54 15.83 -26.18 -13.33
CA LEU A 54 15.84 -25.88 -11.90
C LEU A 54 15.75 -27.16 -11.07
N ASN A 55 16.51 -27.21 -9.99
CA ASN A 55 16.35 -28.28 -9.01
C ASN A 55 15.08 -28.05 -8.15
N LYS A 56 14.62 -29.10 -7.47
CA LYS A 56 13.38 -29.10 -6.67
C LYS A 56 13.37 -28.07 -5.54
N GLU A 57 14.53 -27.65 -5.05
CA GLU A 57 14.64 -26.72 -3.93
C GLU A 57 14.71 -25.25 -4.39
N THR A 58 15.29 -25.01 -5.57
CA THR A 58 15.45 -23.66 -6.13
C THR A 58 14.13 -23.13 -6.71
N LEU A 59 13.29 -23.98 -7.32
CA LEU A 59 12.04 -23.51 -7.93
C LEU A 59 11.08 -22.82 -6.92
N PRO A 60 10.74 -23.41 -5.76
CA PRO A 60 9.89 -22.74 -4.78
C PRO A 60 10.49 -21.43 -4.26
N LEU A 61 11.81 -21.41 -4.03
CA LEU A 61 12.55 -20.23 -3.61
C LEU A 61 12.37 -19.08 -4.61
N LEU A 62 12.61 -19.35 -5.90
CA LEU A 62 12.50 -18.35 -6.97
C LEU A 62 11.06 -17.86 -7.15
N LEU A 63 10.08 -18.76 -7.06
CA LEU A 63 8.66 -18.38 -7.13
C LEU A 63 8.27 -17.44 -5.98
N SER A 64 8.65 -17.75 -4.74
CA SER A 64 8.35 -16.88 -3.60
C SER A 64 9.10 -15.53 -3.69
N VAL A 65 10.38 -15.50 -4.07
CA VAL A 65 11.13 -14.25 -4.22
C VAL A 65 10.53 -13.37 -5.32
N THR A 66 10.21 -13.93 -6.48
CA THR A 66 9.61 -13.17 -7.59
C THR A 66 8.20 -12.69 -7.26
N SER A 67 7.40 -13.51 -6.57
CA SER A 67 6.04 -13.15 -6.13
C SER A 67 6.09 -12.03 -5.08
N PHE A 68 6.99 -12.12 -4.11
CA PHE A 68 7.25 -11.04 -3.17
C PHE A 68 7.65 -9.77 -3.90
N TRP A 69 8.65 -9.85 -4.80
CA TRP A 69 9.19 -8.66 -5.46
C TRP A 69 8.17 -7.96 -6.36
N LYS A 70 7.26 -8.73 -6.97
CA LYS A 70 6.15 -8.20 -7.78
C LYS A 70 5.22 -7.29 -6.96
N ASP A 71 4.99 -7.61 -5.69
CA ASP A 71 4.05 -6.86 -4.82
C ASP A 71 4.76 -6.13 -3.65
N HIS A 72 6.09 -6.05 -3.66
CA HIS A 72 6.88 -5.62 -2.49
C HIS A 72 6.53 -4.20 -2.02
N VAL A 73 6.19 -3.29 -2.95
CA VAL A 73 5.77 -1.92 -2.62
C VAL A 73 4.46 -1.94 -1.84
N ARG A 74 3.47 -2.72 -2.29
CA ARG A 74 2.19 -2.85 -1.61
C ARG A 74 2.35 -3.53 -0.26
N ILE A 75 3.13 -4.61 -0.18
CA ILE A 75 3.44 -5.30 1.08
C ILE A 75 4.09 -4.34 2.08
N ARG A 76 5.04 -3.51 1.62
CA ARG A 76 5.65 -2.46 2.42
C ARG A 76 4.63 -1.46 2.94
N TYR A 77 3.69 -1.03 2.11
CA TYR A 77 2.60 -0.15 2.55
C TYR A 77 1.66 -0.83 3.54
N ILE A 78 1.31 -2.11 3.35
CA ILE A 78 0.52 -2.87 4.31
C ILE A 78 1.21 -2.91 5.67
N CYS A 79 2.52 -3.22 5.71
CA CYS A 79 3.29 -3.23 6.96
C CYS A 79 3.26 -1.87 7.66
N THR A 80 3.51 -0.80 6.92
CA THR A 80 3.45 0.56 7.45
C THR A 80 2.05 0.91 7.94
N GLY A 81 1.00 0.51 7.21
CA GLY A 81 -0.39 0.73 7.60
C GLY A 81 -0.75 0.02 8.90
N ILE A 82 -0.33 -1.24 9.07
CA ILE A 82 -0.53 -1.98 10.32
C ILE A 82 0.22 -1.31 11.47
N MET A 83 1.49 -0.91 11.27
CA MET A 83 2.25 -0.18 12.29
C MET A 83 1.55 1.13 12.70
N ASN A 84 1.14 1.92 11.73
CA ASN A 84 0.45 3.20 11.94
C ASN A 84 -0.87 3.02 12.70
N LEU A 85 -1.70 2.06 12.26
CA LEU A 85 -2.93 1.72 12.95
C LEU A 85 -2.64 1.27 14.38
N SER A 86 -1.65 0.38 14.58
CA SER A 86 -1.31 -0.13 15.91
C SER A 86 -0.95 0.97 16.90
N MET A 87 -0.24 2.02 16.44
CA MET A 87 0.08 3.18 17.27
C MET A 87 -1.17 4.00 17.58
N LYS A 88 -2.04 4.23 16.59
CA LYS A 88 -3.26 5.03 16.74
C LYS A 88 -4.22 4.44 17.77
N ILE A 89 -4.44 3.12 17.73
CA ILE A 89 -5.42 2.43 18.60
C ILE A 89 -4.77 1.67 19.76
N SER A 90 -3.47 1.86 20.00
CA SER A 90 -2.70 1.15 21.05
C SER A 90 -2.89 -0.38 21.00
N ALA A 91 -2.81 -0.95 19.80
CA ALA A 91 -3.00 -2.38 19.57
C ALA A 91 -1.77 -3.21 19.99
N ASN A 92 -2.01 -4.44 20.43
CA ASN A 92 -0.94 -5.39 20.71
C ASN A 92 -0.61 -6.19 19.44
N ILE A 93 0.34 -5.71 18.64
CA ILE A 93 0.77 -6.33 17.38
C ILE A 93 2.28 -6.57 17.41
N GLU A 94 2.72 -7.74 16.94
CA GLU A 94 4.14 -8.05 16.81
C GLU A 94 4.78 -7.21 15.68
N LEU A 95 5.42 -6.11 16.06
CA LEU A 95 6.01 -5.17 15.10
C LEU A 95 7.33 -5.66 14.48
N ASN A 96 8.01 -6.63 15.12
CA ASN A 96 9.32 -7.10 14.66
C ASN A 96 9.24 -7.80 13.30
N PHE A 97 8.27 -8.70 13.14
CA PHE A 97 7.99 -9.36 11.86
C PHE A 97 7.72 -8.33 10.74
N LEU A 98 6.87 -7.33 10.99
CA LEU A 98 6.55 -6.29 10.02
C LEU A 98 7.76 -5.42 9.65
N ARG A 99 8.66 -5.15 10.61
CA ARG A 99 9.92 -4.42 10.36
C ARG A 99 10.85 -5.23 9.48
N SER A 100 11.00 -6.52 9.75
CA SER A 100 11.82 -7.44 8.93
C SER A 100 11.31 -7.53 7.49
N LEU A 101 9.99 -7.65 7.30
CA LEU A 101 9.40 -7.70 5.97
C LEU A 101 9.61 -6.37 5.21
N ARG A 102 9.52 -5.24 5.90
CA ARG A 102 9.75 -3.91 5.32
C ARG A 102 11.20 -3.67 4.91
N SER A 103 12.16 -4.24 5.64
CA SER A 103 13.60 -4.03 5.40
C SER A 103 14.17 -4.86 4.26
N ILE A 104 13.39 -5.81 3.70
CA ILE A 104 13.81 -6.57 2.51
C ILE A 104 14.10 -5.60 1.36
N ASN A 105 15.28 -5.77 0.78
CA ASN A 105 15.82 -5.01 -0.35
C ASN A 105 16.62 -5.94 -1.28
N GLU A 106 17.17 -5.41 -2.35
CA GLU A 106 17.87 -6.15 -3.40
C GLU A 106 19.08 -6.94 -2.88
N GLN A 107 19.70 -6.46 -1.79
CA GLN A 107 20.87 -7.08 -1.16
C GLN A 107 20.49 -8.14 -0.11
N THR A 108 19.21 -8.25 0.22
CA THR A 108 18.72 -9.29 1.14
C THR A 108 18.91 -10.65 0.51
N SER A 109 19.30 -11.66 1.30
CA SER A 109 19.42 -13.02 0.79
C SER A 109 18.05 -13.60 0.46
N SER A 110 18.01 -14.45 -0.57
CA SER A 110 16.79 -15.12 -1.00
C SER A 110 16.13 -15.95 0.12
N GLU A 111 16.91 -16.51 1.05
CA GLU A 111 16.38 -17.23 2.21
C GLU A 111 15.58 -16.33 3.15
N ILE A 112 16.12 -15.17 3.48
CA ILE A 112 15.47 -14.22 4.38
C ILE A 112 14.20 -13.72 3.71
N CYS A 113 14.26 -13.43 2.40
CA CYS A 113 13.07 -13.07 1.62
C CYS A 113 12.01 -14.17 1.64
N PHE A 114 12.41 -15.41 1.35
CA PHE A 114 11.51 -16.56 1.31
C PHE A 114 10.83 -16.80 2.65
N SER A 115 11.62 -16.94 3.72
CA SER A 115 11.09 -17.22 5.06
C SER A 115 10.19 -16.10 5.57
N THR A 116 10.57 -14.84 5.39
CA THR A 116 9.78 -13.69 5.83
C THR A 116 8.51 -13.53 4.99
N TYR A 117 8.58 -13.81 3.68
CA TYR A 117 7.40 -13.76 2.81
C TYR A 117 6.43 -14.90 3.13
N GLU A 118 6.88 -16.13 3.34
CA GLU A 118 5.99 -17.23 3.75
C GLU A 118 5.30 -16.92 5.10
N GLN A 119 6.01 -16.30 6.05
CA GLN A 119 5.39 -15.79 7.28
C GLN A 119 4.31 -14.72 6.99
N TYR A 120 4.55 -13.79 6.06
CA TYR A 120 3.53 -12.83 5.62
C TYR A 120 2.29 -13.52 5.07
N ARG A 121 2.49 -14.56 4.25
CA ARG A 121 1.38 -15.28 3.63
C ARG A 121 0.51 -15.98 4.67
N GLU A 122 1.14 -16.65 5.64
CA GLU A 122 0.42 -17.35 6.72
C GLU A 122 -0.23 -16.41 7.72
N GLN A 123 0.43 -15.32 8.10
CA GLN A 123 -0.06 -14.43 9.15
C GLN A 123 -1.03 -13.37 8.64
N LEU A 124 -0.89 -12.91 7.40
CA LEU A 124 -1.66 -11.80 6.85
C LEU A 124 -2.45 -12.21 5.60
N GLU A 125 -1.79 -12.66 4.53
CA GLU A 125 -2.44 -12.87 3.23
C GLU A 125 -3.61 -13.86 3.30
N LYS A 126 -3.43 -14.98 4.01
CA LYS A 126 -4.47 -16.01 4.16
C LYS A 126 -5.56 -15.65 5.16
N LYS A 127 -5.28 -14.73 6.09
CA LYS A 127 -6.19 -14.40 7.20
C LYS A 127 -7.01 -13.13 6.95
N CYS A 128 -6.52 -12.24 6.10
CA CYS A 128 -7.19 -10.98 5.78
C CYS A 128 -7.78 -11.04 4.38
N SER A 129 -9.02 -10.59 4.22
CA SER A 129 -9.57 -10.42 2.88
C SER A 129 -8.79 -9.36 2.07
N THR A 130 -8.83 -9.48 0.74
CA THR A 130 -8.17 -8.54 -0.19
C THR A 130 -8.57 -7.08 0.05
N ASN A 131 -9.81 -6.83 0.47
CA ASN A 131 -10.29 -5.50 0.81
C ASN A 131 -9.57 -4.92 2.03
N ILE A 132 -9.38 -5.72 3.09
CA ILE A 132 -8.65 -5.31 4.29
C ILE A 132 -7.18 -5.05 3.97
N LEU A 133 -6.52 -5.93 3.21
CA LEU A 133 -5.14 -5.72 2.79
C LEU A 133 -5.00 -4.43 1.93
N THR A 134 -6.01 -4.14 1.11
CA THR A 134 -6.04 -2.90 0.31
C THR A 134 -6.22 -1.66 1.19
N LEU A 135 -7.13 -1.69 2.16
CA LEU A 135 -7.28 -0.63 3.15
C LEU A 135 -5.99 -0.38 3.94
N LEU A 136 -5.34 -1.44 4.43
CA LEU A 136 -4.07 -1.33 5.15
C LEU A 136 -2.96 -0.74 4.27
N SER A 137 -2.91 -1.11 2.99
CA SER A 137 -2.02 -0.47 2.02
C SER A 137 -2.29 1.03 1.86
N TYR A 138 -3.56 1.46 1.85
CA TYR A 138 -3.89 2.89 1.84
C TYR A 138 -3.47 3.58 3.14
N TYR A 139 -3.71 2.96 4.29
CA TYR A 139 -3.26 3.47 5.60
C TYR A 139 -1.75 3.73 5.64
N GLY A 140 -0.96 2.88 5.00
CA GLY A 140 0.49 3.05 4.93
C GLY A 140 0.99 4.02 3.85
N SER A 141 0.31 4.09 2.70
CA SER A 141 0.73 4.92 1.54
C SER A 141 0.16 6.33 1.53
N SER A 142 -0.92 6.57 2.29
CA SER A 142 -1.70 7.80 2.26
C SER A 142 -2.07 8.26 3.68
N TRP A 143 -1.11 8.21 4.60
CA TRP A 143 -1.34 8.61 6.01
C TRP A 143 -2.02 9.97 6.17
N ASN A 144 -1.61 10.99 5.38
CA ASN A 144 -2.22 12.32 5.38
C ASN A 144 -3.72 12.32 5.08
N LEU A 145 -4.22 11.35 4.31
CA LEU A 145 -5.66 11.18 4.08
C LEU A 145 -6.36 10.81 5.37
N PHE A 146 -5.82 9.84 6.11
CA PHE A 146 -6.43 9.39 7.36
C PHE A 146 -6.36 10.47 8.43
N ASP A 147 -5.22 11.17 8.57
CA ASP A 147 -5.10 12.33 9.45
C ASP A 147 -6.10 13.44 9.11
N PHE A 148 -6.27 13.75 7.82
CA PHE A 148 -7.26 14.72 7.35
C PHE A 148 -8.67 14.26 7.72
N LEU A 149 -9.04 13.02 7.39
CA LEU A 149 -10.36 12.50 7.69
C LEU A 149 -10.63 12.48 9.20
N ASP A 150 -9.66 12.10 10.03
CA ASP A 150 -9.78 12.12 11.49
C ASP A 150 -9.96 13.53 12.07
N SER A 151 -9.44 14.56 11.39
CA SER A 151 -9.63 15.95 11.80
C SER A 151 -11.04 16.49 11.55
N LEU A 152 -11.83 15.82 10.71
CA LEU A 152 -13.20 16.21 10.41
C LEU A 152 -14.15 15.75 11.51
N THR A 153 -14.92 16.68 12.05
CA THR A 153 -16.06 16.37 12.91
C THR A 153 -17.23 15.84 12.08
N THR A 154 -18.21 15.23 12.75
CA THR A 154 -19.46 14.81 12.12
C THR A 154 -20.17 16.00 11.46
N ASP A 155 -20.17 17.16 12.12
CA ASP A 155 -20.77 18.39 11.60
C ASP A 155 -20.03 18.89 10.36
N ASP A 156 -18.69 18.78 10.32
CA ASP A 156 -17.91 19.12 9.11
C ASP A 156 -18.30 18.26 7.93
N VAL A 157 -18.54 16.96 8.14
CA VAL A 157 -18.98 16.03 7.07
C VAL A 157 -20.38 16.41 6.57
N TYR A 158 -21.31 16.71 7.47
CA TYR A 158 -22.66 17.15 7.10
C TYR A 158 -22.63 18.49 6.35
N ASN A 159 -21.90 19.47 6.87
CA ASN A 159 -21.74 20.78 6.24
C ASN A 159 -21.09 20.67 4.86
N LEU A 160 -20.11 19.78 4.68
CA LEU A 160 -19.51 19.51 3.38
C LEU A 160 -20.50 18.87 2.41
N GLN A 161 -21.37 17.98 2.88
CA GLN A 161 -22.41 17.37 2.04
C GLN A 161 -23.52 18.37 1.67
N GLU A 162 -23.94 19.23 2.60
CA GLU A 162 -24.94 20.27 2.34
C GLU A 162 -24.40 21.36 1.42
N ALA A 163 -23.21 21.87 1.70
CA ALA A 163 -22.59 22.92 0.89
C ALA A 163 -22.43 22.51 -0.59
N VAL A 164 -22.26 21.21 -0.85
CA VAL A 164 -22.15 20.65 -2.21
C VAL A 164 -23.47 20.62 -2.96
N ASN A 165 -24.61 20.51 -2.27
CA ASN A 165 -25.92 20.59 -2.92
C ASN A 165 -26.21 22.01 -3.44
N ASP A 166 -25.55 23.02 -2.87
CA ASP A 166 -25.70 24.43 -3.24
C ASP A 166 -24.55 24.95 -4.12
N TRP A 167 -23.54 24.11 -4.43
CA TRP A 167 -22.31 24.55 -5.10
C TRP A 167 -22.24 24.13 -6.57
N ASP A 168 -22.41 25.11 -7.47
CA ASP A 168 -22.36 24.83 -8.91
C ASP A 168 -20.95 24.88 -9.53
N GLU A 169 -19.94 25.50 -8.89
CA GLU A 169 -18.61 25.68 -9.53
C GLU A 169 -17.44 25.79 -8.53
N THR A 170 -16.89 24.67 -8.04
CA THR A 170 -15.56 24.71 -7.37
C THR A 170 -14.65 23.52 -7.69
N LEU A 171 -13.37 23.72 -7.36
CA LEU A 171 -12.18 22.88 -7.61
C LEU A 171 -12.24 21.43 -7.09
N VAL A 172 -13.19 21.13 -6.21
CA VAL A 172 -13.42 19.79 -5.64
C VAL A 172 -14.81 19.35 -6.08
N ASN A 173 -14.88 18.32 -6.91
CA ASN A 173 -16.18 17.87 -7.42
C ASN A 173 -17.01 17.22 -6.30
N MET A 174 -18.33 17.26 -6.44
CA MET A 174 -19.31 16.64 -5.53
C MET A 174 -18.96 15.19 -5.18
N LYS A 175 -18.48 14.43 -6.16
CA LYS A 175 -18.06 13.04 -5.99
C LYS A 175 -16.93 12.89 -4.97
N THR A 176 -15.90 13.73 -5.01
CA THR A 176 -14.77 13.69 -4.07
C THR A 176 -15.24 13.90 -2.62
N ILE A 177 -16.21 14.79 -2.40
CA ILE A 177 -16.74 15.05 -1.05
C ILE A 177 -17.55 13.86 -0.55
N PHE A 178 -18.38 13.24 -1.40
CA PHE A 178 -19.05 11.98 -1.05
C PHE A 178 -18.06 10.83 -0.79
N ASP A 179 -16.98 10.74 -1.56
CA ASP A 179 -15.94 9.74 -1.34
C ASP A 179 -15.28 9.94 0.04
N PHE A 180 -14.90 11.17 0.40
CA PHE A 180 -14.36 11.48 1.73
C PHE A 180 -15.34 11.13 2.85
N ALA A 181 -16.60 11.55 2.72
CA ALA A 181 -17.64 11.25 3.70
C ALA A 181 -17.86 9.75 3.87
N THR A 182 -17.85 8.99 2.77
CA THR A 182 -17.99 7.53 2.78
C THR A 182 -16.83 6.87 3.54
N VAL A 183 -15.59 7.29 3.27
CA VAL A 183 -14.41 6.76 3.98
C VAL A 183 -14.46 7.16 5.47
N LYS A 184 -14.77 8.42 5.80
CA LYS A 184 -14.87 8.87 7.20
C LYS A 184 -15.93 8.08 7.97
N ASN A 185 -17.14 7.96 7.42
CA ASN A 185 -18.23 7.20 8.03
C ASN A 185 -17.86 5.74 8.27
N PHE A 186 -17.12 5.12 7.35
CA PHE A 186 -16.60 3.78 7.54
C PHE A 186 -15.63 3.73 8.74
N LEU A 187 -14.65 4.62 8.79
CA LEU A 187 -13.65 4.68 9.86
C LEU A 187 -14.27 4.94 11.23
N ASP A 188 -15.26 5.82 11.32
CA ASP A 188 -15.96 6.12 12.57
C ASP A 188 -16.71 4.90 13.10
N ARG A 189 -17.37 4.15 12.21
CA ARG A 189 -18.06 2.91 12.61
C ARG A 189 -17.08 1.83 13.04
N VAL A 190 -15.93 1.71 12.38
CA VAL A 190 -14.89 0.79 12.81
C VAL A 190 -14.35 1.18 14.19
N ASN A 191 -14.05 2.46 14.42
CA ASN A 191 -13.56 2.95 15.71
C ASN A 191 -14.58 2.69 16.83
N ALA A 192 -15.87 2.91 16.56
CA ALA A 192 -16.94 2.57 17.49
C ALA A 192 -17.02 1.06 17.76
N ALA A 193 -16.91 0.22 16.72
CA ALA A 193 -16.89 -1.23 16.85
C ALA A 193 -15.70 -1.71 17.71
N MET A 194 -14.50 -1.17 17.49
CA MET A 194 -13.31 -1.45 18.28
C MET A 194 -13.50 -1.06 19.75
N THR A 195 -14.02 0.14 20.00
CA THR A 195 -14.31 0.62 21.36
C THR A 195 -15.30 -0.29 22.09
N ASN A 196 -16.35 -0.73 21.40
CA ASN A 196 -17.33 -1.66 21.95
C ASN A 196 -16.72 -3.04 22.23
N LYS A 197 -15.86 -3.54 21.33
CA LYS A 197 -15.13 -4.80 21.51
C LYS A 197 -14.18 -4.74 22.71
N GLN A 198 -13.47 -3.64 22.92
CA GLN A 198 -12.63 -3.43 24.10
C GLN A 198 -13.43 -3.50 25.40
N LYS A 199 -14.59 -2.83 25.45
CA LYS A 199 -15.51 -2.88 26.59
C LYS A 199 -16.04 -4.30 26.84
N GLN A 200 -16.45 -5.00 25.78
CA GLN A 200 -16.97 -6.36 25.87
C GLN A 200 -15.94 -7.35 26.41
N LEU A 201 -14.69 -7.23 25.96
CA LEU A 201 -13.59 -8.12 26.38
C LEU A 201 -12.93 -7.67 27.69
N ASN A 202 -13.28 -6.49 28.20
CA ASN A 202 -12.63 -5.85 29.36
C ASN A 202 -11.10 -5.75 29.21
N VAL A 203 -10.64 -5.28 28.03
CA VAL A 203 -9.22 -5.10 27.71
C VAL A 203 -8.94 -3.66 27.27
N THR A 204 -7.71 -3.21 27.51
CA THR A 204 -7.23 -1.88 27.09
C THR A 204 -6.70 -1.87 25.66
N SER A 205 -6.23 -3.02 25.15
CA SER A 205 -5.65 -3.17 23.82
C SER A 205 -6.28 -4.36 23.09
N LEU A 206 -6.61 -4.19 21.80
CA LEU A 206 -7.07 -5.29 20.94
C LEU A 206 -5.89 -6.01 20.29
N SER A 207 -6.06 -7.31 20.05
CA SER A 207 -5.17 -8.06 19.14
C SER A 207 -5.49 -7.71 17.68
N PHE A 208 -4.56 -8.01 16.77
CA PHE A 208 -4.75 -7.76 15.34
C PHE A 208 -5.97 -8.49 14.77
N GLU A 209 -6.26 -9.71 15.23
CA GLU A 209 -7.41 -10.49 14.78
C GLU A 209 -8.73 -9.78 15.12
N HIS A 210 -8.86 -9.24 16.33
CA HIS A 210 -10.05 -8.49 16.74
C HIS A 210 -10.21 -7.19 15.95
N ILE A 211 -9.09 -6.56 15.58
CA ILE A 211 -9.08 -5.35 14.75
C ILE A 211 -9.59 -5.68 13.34
N VAL A 212 -9.06 -6.73 12.72
CA VAL A 212 -9.51 -7.22 11.41
C VAL A 212 -10.99 -7.57 11.45
N GLU A 213 -11.44 -8.28 12.50
CA GLU A 213 -12.85 -8.62 12.69
C GLU A 213 -13.76 -7.37 12.70
N CYS A 214 -13.35 -6.30 13.39
CA CYS A 214 -14.10 -5.04 13.41
C CYS A 214 -14.21 -4.40 12.02
N PHE A 215 -13.13 -4.39 11.25
CA PHE A 215 -13.17 -3.91 9.87
C PHE A 215 -14.08 -4.77 9.00
N GLU A 216 -13.92 -6.10 9.01
CA GLU A 216 -14.69 -7.00 8.15
C GLU A 216 -16.18 -6.94 8.47
N ASN A 217 -16.56 -6.89 9.75
CA ASN A 217 -17.95 -6.78 10.14
C ASN A 217 -18.56 -5.43 9.72
N THR A 218 -17.79 -4.35 9.79
CA THR A 218 -18.25 -3.03 9.30
C THR A 218 -18.40 -3.04 7.78
N TRP A 219 -17.47 -3.69 7.07
CA TRP A 219 -17.45 -3.74 5.61
C TRP A 219 -18.60 -4.57 5.03
N LYS A 220 -19.06 -5.61 5.72
CA LYS A 220 -20.22 -6.43 5.30
C LYS A 220 -21.53 -5.64 5.19
N ASN A 221 -21.57 -4.39 5.66
CA ASN A 221 -22.68 -3.51 5.40
C ASN A 221 -22.59 -2.96 3.96
N ASN A 222 -23.57 -3.31 3.11
CA ASN A 222 -23.65 -2.91 1.69
C ASN A 222 -23.52 -1.39 1.45
N GLN A 223 -23.65 -0.56 2.48
CA GLN A 223 -23.36 0.87 2.45
C GLN A 223 -21.90 1.21 2.07
N PHE A 224 -20.98 0.24 2.12
CA PHE A 224 -19.56 0.45 1.79
C PHE A 224 -19.12 -0.26 0.51
N ASP A 225 -20.08 -0.60 -0.35
CA ASP A 225 -19.80 -1.13 -1.68
C ASP A 225 -19.00 -0.12 -2.50
N GLY A 226 -17.78 -0.52 -2.89
CA GLY A 226 -16.86 0.37 -3.62
C GLY A 226 -16.00 1.28 -2.74
N LEU A 227 -15.93 1.05 -1.42
CA LEU A 227 -15.05 1.82 -0.51
C LEU A 227 -13.60 1.90 -0.99
N CYS A 228 -13.03 0.84 -1.59
CA CYS A 228 -11.69 0.88 -2.18
C CYS A 228 -11.55 1.95 -3.29
N ARG A 229 -12.59 2.17 -4.11
CA ARG A 229 -12.61 3.23 -5.12
C ARG A 229 -12.72 4.61 -4.48
N CYS A 230 -13.48 4.72 -3.39
CA CYS A 230 -13.60 5.95 -2.61
C CYS A 230 -12.26 6.33 -1.98
N LEU A 231 -11.52 5.35 -1.43
CA LEU A 231 -10.17 5.54 -0.88
C LEU A 231 -9.19 6.04 -1.94
N GLU A 232 -9.17 5.40 -3.12
CA GLU A 232 -8.32 5.81 -4.24
C GLU A 232 -8.61 7.24 -4.68
N SER A 233 -9.89 7.52 -4.95
CA SER A 233 -10.37 8.85 -5.37
C SER A 233 -10.05 9.93 -4.33
N SER A 234 -10.26 9.62 -3.05
CA SER A 234 -9.96 10.51 -1.93
C SER A 234 -8.46 10.81 -1.81
N ALA A 235 -7.62 9.77 -1.91
CA ALA A 235 -6.17 9.91 -1.84
C ALA A 235 -5.60 10.76 -2.99
N LEU A 236 -6.10 10.55 -4.21
CA LEU A 236 -5.73 11.36 -5.37
C LEU A 236 -6.18 12.82 -5.23
N SER A 237 -7.43 13.02 -4.78
CA SER A 237 -8.01 14.35 -4.63
C SER A 237 -7.30 15.18 -3.57
N LEU A 238 -7.00 14.59 -2.39
CA LEU A 238 -6.30 15.31 -1.32
C LEU A 238 -4.88 15.72 -1.75
N ARG A 239 -4.17 14.88 -2.51
CA ARG A 239 -2.88 15.25 -3.10
C ARG A 239 -3.01 16.45 -4.06
N ALA A 240 -4.04 16.47 -4.89
CA ALA A 240 -4.28 17.59 -5.81
C ALA A 240 -4.63 18.90 -5.07
N ILE A 241 -5.41 18.82 -4.00
CA ILE A 241 -5.77 19.97 -3.15
C ILE A 241 -4.54 20.52 -2.42
N SER A 242 -3.69 19.64 -1.87
CA SER A 242 -2.49 20.03 -1.12
C SER A 242 -1.32 20.51 -2.00
N TYR A 243 -1.27 20.15 -3.29
CA TYR A 243 -0.17 20.48 -4.20
C TYR A 243 -0.28 21.86 -4.90
N LYS A 244 -1.38 22.60 -4.76
CA LYS A 244 -1.45 23.94 -5.39
C LYS A 244 -0.54 24.93 -4.65
N PRO A 245 0.52 25.48 -5.29
CA PRO A 245 1.28 26.57 -4.72
C PRO A 245 0.31 27.74 -4.51
N ARG A 246 0.35 28.37 -3.33
CA ARG A 246 -0.33 29.65 -3.13
C ARG A 246 0.07 30.57 -4.29
N PRO A 247 -0.86 31.20 -5.04
CA PRO A 247 -0.46 32.26 -5.94
C PRO A 247 0.23 33.32 -5.08
N ILE A 248 1.50 33.58 -5.40
CA ILE A 248 2.20 34.76 -4.94
C ILE A 248 1.39 35.92 -5.53
N CYS A 249 0.51 36.52 -4.74
CA CYS A 249 -0.01 37.85 -5.03
C CYS A 249 1.18 38.82 -4.96
N GLN A 250 1.92 38.91 -6.07
CA GLN A 250 2.72 40.08 -6.36
C GLN A 250 1.75 41.24 -6.55
N ARG A 251 1.90 42.25 -5.68
CA ARG A 251 1.14 43.51 -5.70
C ARG A 251 1.14 44.13 -7.11
N PRO A 252 0.05 44.77 -7.55
CA PRO A 252 0.19 45.87 -8.48
C PRO A 252 0.87 47.02 -7.75
N ALA A 253 2.01 47.47 -8.28
CA ALA A 253 2.61 48.73 -7.92
C ALA A 253 1.58 49.86 -8.12
N GLN A 254 1.34 50.64 -7.07
CA GLN A 254 0.67 51.93 -7.22
C GLN A 254 1.60 52.83 -8.04
N SER A 255 1.31 52.98 -9.34
CA SER A 255 1.85 54.05 -10.16
C SER A 255 1.02 55.31 -9.92
N MET A 256 1.70 56.38 -9.52
CA MET A 256 1.17 57.74 -9.50
C MET A 256 0.77 58.20 -10.92
N SER A 257 -0.37 58.89 -11.00
CA SER A 257 -0.64 60.03 -11.90
C SER A 257 -1.84 60.78 -11.27
N SER A 258 -1.66 61.94 -10.63
CA SER A 258 -1.69 63.26 -11.28
C SER A 258 -2.78 63.36 -12.36
N ASP A 259 -3.93 63.96 -12.05
CA ASP A 259 -4.24 65.34 -12.48
C ASP A 259 -5.72 65.73 -12.24
N PHE A 260 -5.94 67.04 -12.07
CA PHE A 260 -7.17 67.83 -12.19
C PHE A 260 -8.26 67.74 -11.09
N ALA A 261 -8.15 68.61 -10.08
CA ALA A 261 -8.94 69.85 -9.94
C ALA A 261 -8.40 70.71 -8.79
#